data_AF-A0A2M7X704-F1
#
_entry.id   AF-A0A2M7X704-F1
#
_cell.length_a   1.000
_cell.length_b   1.000
_cell.length_c   1.000
_cell.angle_alpha   90.00
_cell.angle_beta   90.00
_cell.angle_gamma   90.00
#
_symmetry.space_group_name_H-M   'P 1'
#
loop_
_entity.id
_entity.type
_entity.pdbx_description
1 polymer ?
#
loop_
_entity_poly.entity_id
_entity_poly.type
_entity_poly.pdbx_seq_one_letter_code
_entity_poly.pdbx_strand_id
1 'polypeptide(L)' 'MSEPLLRLEAICKSYVMASETVHALNGINLSIARNQSIAFV' A
#
# COMPACT_ATOMS: atom_id res chain seq x y z
N MET A 1 4.50 14.86 -16.39
CA MET A 1 5.03 14.05 -15.27
C MET A 1 5.30 12.66 -15.81
N SER A 2 6.44 12.05 -15.46
CA SER A 2 6.77 10.68 -15.89
C SER A 2 5.85 9.66 -15.24
N GLU A 3 5.52 8.57 -15.95
CA GLU A 3 4.74 7.45 -15.42
C GLU A 3 5.48 6.81 -14.21
N PRO A 4 4.78 6.48 -13.11
CA PRO A 4 5.41 5.84 -11.95
C PRO A 4 5.90 4.44 -12.30
N LEU A 5 7.01 4.02 -11.68
CA LEU A 5 7.55 2.67 -11.84
C LEU A 5 6.71 1.64 -11.07
N LEU A 6 6.20 2.02 -9.89
CA LEU A 6 5.26 1.23 -9.12
C LEU A 6 4.02 2.05 -8.84
N ARG A 7 2.86 1.44 -9.00
CA ARG A 7 1.55 2.02 -8.74
C ARG A 7 0.70 1.00 -8.01
N LEU A 8 0.24 1.36 -6.83
CA LEU A 8 -0.69 0.60 -6.00
C LEU A 8 -1.95 1.45 -5.84
N GLU A 9 -3.10 0.86 -6.12
CA GLU A 9 -4.39 1.55 -6.08
C GLU A 9 -5.35 0.76 -5.19
N ALA A 10 -5.94 1.46 -4.22
CA ALA A 10 -6.90 0.93 -3.26
C ALA A 10 -6.49 -0.40 -2.60
N ILE A 11 -5.22 -0.54 -2.25
CA ILE A 11 -4.71 -1.79 -1.66
C ILE A 11 -5.30 -1.98 -0.26
N CYS A 12 -6.00 -3.09 -0.10
CA CYS A 12 -6.58 -3.53 1.15
C CYS A 12 -5.93 -4.84 1.59
N LYS A 13 -5.74 -5.01 2.89
CA LYS A 13 -5.32 -6.26 3.50
C LYS A 13 -5.98 -6.40 4.85
N SER A 14 -6.71 -7.49 5.01
CA SER A 14 -7.31 -7.87 6.29
C SER A 14 -6.77 -9.23 6.75
N TYR A 15 -6.66 -9.39 8.05
CA TYR A 15 -6.39 -10.66 8.71
C TYR A 15 -7.57 -11.01 9.62
N VAL A 16 -8.04 -12.25 9.56
CA VAL A 16 -9.06 -12.78 10.48
C VAL A 16 -8.34 -13.44 11.63
N MET A 17 -8.51 -12.90 12.83
CA MET A 17 -7.87 -13.34 14.06
C MET A 17 -8.95 -13.76 15.05
N ALA A 18 -9.31 -15.05 15.02
CA ALA A 18 -10.44 -15.60 15.77
C ALA A 18 -11.74 -14.80 15.56
N SER A 19 -12.23 -14.10 16.58
CA SER A 19 -13.44 -13.28 16.50
C SER A 19 -13.21 -11.87 15.97
N GLU A 20 -11.97 -11.46 15.71
CA GLU A 20 -11.62 -10.11 15.29
C GLU A 20 -11.14 -10.09 13.84
N THR A 21 -11.34 -8.95 13.16
CA THR A 21 -10.75 -8.67 11.86
C THR A 21 -9.82 -7.48 11.98
N VAL A 22 -8.54 -7.68 11.64
CA VAL A 22 -7.52 -6.64 11.62
C VAL A 22 -7.35 -6.12 10.20
N HIS A 23 -7.62 -4.85 9.99
CA HIS A 23 -7.39 -4.17 8.70
C HIS A 23 -5.96 -3.65 8.62
N ALA A 24 -5.02 -4.51 8.22
CA ALA A 24 -3.61 -4.16 8.11
C ALA A 24 -3.30 -3.12 7.04
N LEU A 25 -4.04 -3.14 5.92
CA LEU A 25 -4.05 -2.06 4.92
C LEU A 25 -5.50 -1.72 4.59
N ASN A 26 -5.81 -0.44 4.49
CA ASN A 26 -7.18 0.02 4.22
C ASN A 26 -7.18 1.05 3.08
N GLY A 27 -7.36 0.59 1.85
CA GLY A 27 -7.50 1.45 0.67
C GLY A 27 -6.25 2.27 0.33
N ILE A 28 -5.05 1.73 0.56
CA ILE A 28 -3.80 2.47 0.38
C ILE A 28 -3.52 2.72 -1.10
N ASN A 29 -3.23 3.99 -1.43
CA ASN A 29 -2.74 4.40 -2.74
C ASN A 29 -1.27 4.81 -2.63
N LEU A 30 -0.41 4.25 -3.48
CA LEU A 30 1.03 4.53 -3.49
C LEU A 30 1.54 4.62 -4.92
N SER A 31 2.38 5.61 -5.20
CA SER A 31 3.10 5.74 -6.47
C SER A 31 4.57 5.98 -6.19
N ILE A 32 5.44 5.18 -6.80
CA ILE A 32 6.89 5.27 -6.64
C ILE A 32 7.51 5.51 -8.01
N ALA A 33 8.30 6.58 -8.14
CA ALA A 33 9.04 6.88 -9.36
C ALA A 33 10.32 6.03 -9.47
N ARG A 34 10.86 5.91 -10.68
CA ARG A 34 12.15 5.24 -10.90
C ARG A 34 13.25 5.94 -10.10
N ASN A 35 14.11 5.15 -9.44
CA ASN A 35 15.23 5.60 -8.61
C ASN A 35 14.83 6.43 -7.37
N GLN A 36 13.56 6.41 -6.97
CA GLN A 36 13.10 7.07 -5.76
C GLN A 36 13.46 6.24 -4.53
N SER A 37 14.15 6.85 -3.56
CA SER A 37 14.36 6.29 -2.23
C SER A 37 13.19 6.66 -1.32
N ILE A 38 12.55 5.66 -0.70
CA ILE A 38 11.38 5.82 0.16
C ILE A 38 11.60 5.00 1.44
N ALA A 39 11.16 5.55 2.57
CA ALA A 39 11.05 4.83 3.83
C ALA A 39 9.58 4.86 4.32
N PHE A 40 9.16 3.79 4.97
CA PHE A 40 7.90 3.71 5.71
C PHE A 40 8.25 3.67 7.21
N VAL A 41 7.55 4.47 8.01
CA VAL A 41 7.74 4.57 9.47
C VAL A 41 6.52 4.08 10.22
#